data_AF-A0A536A105-F1
#
_entry.id   AF-A0A536A105-F1
#
_cell.length_a   1.000
_cell.length_b   1.000
_cell.length_c   1.000
_cell.angle_alpha   90.00
_cell.angle_beta   90.00
_cell.angle_gamma   90.00
#
_symmetry.space_group_name_H-M   'P 1'
#
loop_
_entity.id
_entity.type
_entity.pdbx_description
1 polymer ?
#
loop_
_entity_poly.entity_id
_entity_poly.type
_entity_poly.pdbx_seq_one_letter_code
_entity_poly.pdbx_strand_id
1 'polypeptide(L)'
;MMTTTIPTKVSTPTDLRDWLTRVDALGELQTVRGANTEEDIGMATELLGRTRPSKATLFDEIKGYRKGFRVLSNGLGSFPRIAVTLGLDPNASPHELVRSWQERVRKGIPTIPAEVVKDGPVFENVLRGSEVNCLMFPAPKWHEFDGGRYLGTGSFDITRDPDEGWVNL
;
A
#
# COMPACT_ATOMS: atom_id res chain seq x y z
N MET A 1 14.17 -18.76 -26.76
CA MET A 1 13.33 -17.79 -26.03
C MET A 1 14.25 -16.95 -25.18
N MET A 2 14.35 -15.65 -25.46
CA MET A 2 15.18 -14.75 -24.65
C MET A 2 14.48 -14.53 -23.32
N THR A 3 15.04 -15.06 -22.24
CA THR A 3 14.69 -14.70 -20.87
C THR A 3 15.10 -13.26 -20.65
N THR A 4 14.14 -12.35 -20.74
CA THR A 4 14.32 -10.96 -20.33
C THR A 4 14.40 -10.96 -18.80
N THR A 5 15.61 -11.05 -18.25
CA THR A 5 15.86 -10.78 -16.84
C THR A 5 15.59 -9.29 -16.62
N ILE A 6 14.39 -8.97 -16.16
CA ILE A 6 14.08 -7.63 -15.66
C ILE A 6 15.01 -7.42 -14.45
N PRO A 7 15.90 -6.41 -14.45
CA PRO A 7 16.73 -6.11 -13.30
C PRO A 7 15.81 -5.73 -12.15
N THR A 8 15.52 -6.69 -11.27
CA THR A 8 14.78 -6.43 -10.05
C THR A 8 15.77 -5.79 -9.11
N LYS A 9 15.72 -4.46 -9.01
CA LYS A 9 16.53 -3.71 -8.05
C LYS A 9 16.08 -4.16 -6.65
N VAL A 10 16.73 -5.19 -6.09
CA VAL A 10 16.48 -5.71 -4.74
C VAL A 10 16.82 -4.59 -3.75
N SER A 11 15.80 -3.81 -3.42
CA SER A 11 15.86 -2.64 -2.56
C SER A 11 14.45 -2.34 -2.10
N THR A 12 14.33 -1.86 -0.87
CA THR A 12 13.04 -1.40 -0.35
C THR A 12 12.52 -0.24 -1.21
N PRO A 13 11.24 -0.24 -1.60
CA PRO A 13 10.62 0.89 -2.26
C PRO A 13 10.71 2.15 -1.40
N THR A 14 10.93 3.30 -2.01
CA THR A 14 11.08 4.56 -1.27
C THR A 14 9.75 5.15 -0.82
N ASP A 15 8.67 4.85 -1.55
CA ASP A 15 7.31 5.28 -1.25
C ASP A 15 6.29 4.37 -1.97
N LEU A 16 4.99 4.65 -1.77
CA LEU A 16 3.91 3.87 -2.40
C LEU A 16 3.87 4.00 -3.93
N ARG A 17 4.31 5.12 -4.50
CA ARG A 17 4.31 5.34 -5.96
C ARG A 17 5.42 4.49 -6.60
N ASP A 18 6.61 4.46 -6.01
CA ASP A 18 7.70 3.54 -6.40
C ASP A 18 7.26 2.08 -6.24
N TRP A 19 6.60 1.74 -5.13
CA TRP A 19 6.05 0.40 -4.91
C TRP A 19 5.07 -0.01 -6.03
N LEU A 20 4.13 0.87 -6.40
CA LEU A 20 3.17 0.60 -7.48
C LEU A 20 3.88 0.34 -8.81
N THR A 21 4.89 1.15 -9.18
CA THR A 21 5.68 0.94 -10.39
C THR A 21 6.39 -0.42 -10.39
N ARG A 22 6.96 -0.83 -9.25
CA ARG A 22 7.66 -2.12 -9.13
C ARG A 22 6.69 -3.30 -9.22
N VAL A 23 5.53 -3.21 -8.57
CA VAL A 23 4.52 -4.27 -8.62
C VAL A 23 3.89 -4.39 -10.02
N ASP A 24 3.70 -3.26 -10.72
CA ASP A 24 3.25 -3.26 -12.11
C ASP A 24 4.27 -3.92 -13.05
N ALA A 25 5.57 -3.64 -12.86
CA ALA A 25 6.64 -4.29 -13.64
C ALA A 25 6.70 -5.83 -13.44
N LEU A 26 6.17 -6.35 -12.33
CA LEU A 26 6.02 -7.79 -12.09
C LEU A 26 4.71 -8.36 -12.68
N GLY A 27 3.84 -7.53 -13.25
CA GLY A 27 2.51 -7.92 -13.70
C GLY A 27 1.52 -8.22 -12.55
N GLU A 28 1.87 -7.82 -11.32
CA GLU A 28 1.14 -8.09 -10.08
C GLU A 28 0.17 -6.95 -9.70
N LEU A 29 0.11 -5.88 -10.52
CA LEU A 29 -0.86 -4.78 -10.40
C LEU A 29 -1.92 -4.88 -11.50
N GLN A 30 -3.14 -4.45 -11.19
CA GLN A 30 -4.18 -4.16 -12.17
C GLN A 30 -4.92 -2.87 -11.80
N THR A 31 -5.51 -2.22 -12.79
CA THR A 31 -6.33 -1.02 -12.60
C THR A 31 -7.78 -1.30 -12.97
N VAL A 32 -8.72 -0.93 -12.09
CA VAL A 32 -10.17 -1.00 -12.34
C VAL A 32 -10.72 0.42 -12.32
N ARG A 33 -11.52 0.79 -13.34
CA ARG A 33 -12.08 2.14 -13.48
C ARG A 33 -13.59 2.14 -13.28
N GLY A 34 -14.12 3.18 -12.65
CA GLY A 34 -15.58 3.38 -12.54
C GLY A 34 -16.27 2.54 -11.46
N ALA A 35 -15.52 1.93 -10.55
CA ALA A 35 -16.08 1.25 -9.38
C ALA A 35 -16.72 2.26 -8.40
N ASN A 36 -17.72 1.81 -7.65
CA ASN A 36 -18.33 2.59 -6.56
C ASN A 36 -17.81 2.16 -5.18
N THR A 37 -17.94 3.06 -4.20
CA THR A 37 -17.44 2.85 -2.82
C THR A 37 -18.45 2.20 -1.90
N GLU A 38 -19.73 2.06 -2.30
CA GLU A 38 -20.78 1.44 -1.48
C GLU A 38 -20.71 -0.09 -1.54
N GLU A 39 -20.44 -0.64 -2.72
CA GLU A 39 -20.51 -2.10 -2.97
C GLU A 39 -19.29 -2.62 -3.74
N ASP A 40 -18.99 -2.07 -4.93
CA ASP A 40 -18.04 -2.66 -5.89
C ASP A 40 -16.65 -2.90 -5.28
N ILE A 41 -16.07 -1.87 -4.63
CA ILE A 41 -14.69 -1.94 -4.11
C ILE A 41 -14.58 -2.93 -2.94
N GLY A 42 -15.57 -2.94 -2.03
CA GLY A 42 -15.61 -3.86 -0.89
C GLY A 42 -15.71 -5.31 -1.33
N MET A 43 -16.69 -5.63 -2.18
CA MET A 43 -16.88 -6.98 -2.71
C MET A 43 -15.68 -7.46 -3.54
N ALA A 44 -15.13 -6.61 -4.41
CA ALA A 44 -13.94 -6.96 -5.17
C ALA A 44 -12.75 -7.23 -4.23
N THR A 45 -12.57 -6.43 -3.18
CA THR A 45 -11.51 -6.64 -2.18
C THR A 45 -11.64 -8.00 -1.50
N GLU A 46 -12.85 -8.40 -1.12
CA GLU A 46 -13.12 -9.70 -0.52
C GLU A 46 -12.75 -10.86 -1.45
N LEU A 47 -13.16 -10.78 -2.71
CA LEU A 47 -12.82 -11.78 -3.73
C LEU A 47 -11.31 -11.87 -3.98
N LEU A 48 -10.63 -10.72 -4.06
CA LEU A 48 -9.18 -10.64 -4.21
C LEU A 48 -8.46 -11.28 -3.02
N GLY A 49 -8.98 -11.10 -1.81
CA GLY A 49 -8.46 -11.68 -0.58
C GLY A 49 -8.59 -13.20 -0.52
N ARG A 50 -9.65 -13.78 -1.09
CA ARG A 50 -9.95 -15.22 -1.07
C ARG A 50 -9.47 -16.01 -2.28
N THR A 51 -9.28 -15.36 -3.42
CA THR A 51 -8.89 -16.02 -4.66
C THR A 51 -7.38 -16.01 -4.82
N ARG A 52 -6.79 -17.12 -5.30
CA ARG A 52 -5.38 -17.18 -5.69
C ARG A 52 -5.25 -17.84 -7.08
N PRO A 53 -4.45 -17.28 -8.01
CA PRO A 53 -3.72 -16.02 -7.87
C PRO A 53 -4.65 -14.79 -7.87
N SER A 54 -4.23 -13.71 -7.21
CA SER A 54 -4.90 -12.41 -7.24
C SER A 54 -3.89 -11.26 -7.25
N LYS A 55 -4.23 -10.17 -7.94
CA LYS A 55 -3.37 -8.99 -8.11
C LYS A 55 -3.67 -7.92 -7.06
N ALA A 56 -2.71 -7.05 -6.80
CA ALA A 56 -3.01 -5.76 -6.19
C ALA A 56 -3.91 -4.99 -7.18
N THR A 57 -4.94 -4.34 -6.66
CA THR A 57 -5.93 -3.65 -7.52
C THR A 57 -5.99 -2.18 -7.15
N LEU A 58 -5.67 -1.32 -8.11
CA LEU A 58 -5.82 0.12 -8.02
C LEU A 58 -7.17 0.52 -8.65
N PHE A 59 -8.11 0.95 -7.81
CA PHE A 59 -9.37 1.52 -8.26
C PHE A 59 -9.17 3.00 -8.56
N ASP A 60 -9.54 3.41 -9.77
CA ASP A 60 -9.44 4.79 -10.25
C ASP A 60 -10.76 5.24 -10.88
N GLU A 61 -10.91 6.53 -11.13
CA GLU A 61 -12.12 7.15 -11.69
C GLU A 61 -13.38 6.69 -10.93
N ILE A 62 -13.30 6.69 -9.60
CA ILE A 62 -14.32 6.17 -8.69
C ILE A 62 -15.59 7.03 -8.81
N LYS A 63 -16.75 6.38 -8.97
CA LYS A 63 -18.05 7.06 -9.16
C LYS A 63 -18.33 8.02 -8.00
N GLY A 64 -18.65 9.27 -8.32
CA GLY A 64 -18.97 10.32 -7.35
C GLY A 64 -17.75 11.05 -6.77
N TYR A 65 -16.52 10.69 -7.16
CA TYR A 65 -15.30 11.33 -6.66
C TYR A 65 -14.50 11.99 -7.80
N ARG A 66 -13.68 12.99 -7.43
CA ARG A 66 -12.80 13.69 -8.37
C ARG A 66 -11.76 12.71 -8.94
N LYS A 67 -11.46 12.82 -10.24
CA LYS A 67 -10.38 12.05 -10.87
C LYS A 67 -9.05 12.28 -10.16
N GLY A 68 -8.28 11.21 -9.97
CA GLY A 68 -7.03 11.21 -9.20
C GLY A 68 -7.17 10.71 -7.76
N PHE A 69 -8.39 10.68 -7.20
CA PHE A 69 -8.69 10.01 -5.94
C PHE A 69 -8.84 8.51 -6.20
N ARG A 70 -7.89 7.73 -5.68
CA ARG A 70 -7.73 6.29 -5.98
C ARG A 70 -7.71 5.47 -4.71
N VAL A 71 -8.10 4.21 -4.81
CA VAL A 71 -8.05 3.24 -3.70
C VAL A 71 -7.19 2.06 -4.13
N LEU A 72 -6.17 1.73 -3.35
CA LEU A 72 -5.39 0.51 -3.51
C LEU A 72 -5.96 -0.57 -2.59
N SER A 73 -6.19 -1.77 -3.14
CA SER A 73 -6.60 -2.95 -2.39
C SER A 73 -5.71 -4.15 -2.69
N ASN A 74 -5.72 -5.13 -1.78
CA ASN A 74 -4.97 -6.39 -1.88
C ASN A 74 -3.44 -6.19 -2.08
N GLY A 75 -2.88 -5.10 -1.55
CA GLY A 75 -1.48 -4.74 -1.76
C GLY A 75 -0.49 -5.83 -1.37
N LEU A 76 -0.70 -6.48 -0.21
CA LEU A 76 0.21 -7.49 0.35
C LEU A 76 -0.29 -8.94 0.19
N GLY A 77 -1.27 -9.18 -0.70
CA GLY A 77 -1.92 -10.49 -0.83
C GLY A 77 -1.12 -11.62 -1.51
N SER A 78 0.11 -11.38 -1.95
CA SER A 78 0.98 -12.38 -2.60
C SER A 78 2.43 -12.31 -2.13
N PHE A 79 3.15 -13.44 -2.21
CA PHE A 79 4.57 -13.51 -1.85
C PHE A 79 5.46 -12.56 -2.64
N PRO A 80 5.33 -12.42 -3.99
CA PRO A 80 6.10 -11.44 -4.74
C PRO A 80 5.89 -10.00 -4.25
N ARG A 81 4.65 -9.61 -3.92
CA ARG A 81 4.35 -8.26 -3.41
C ARG A 81 4.88 -8.02 -2.00
N ILE A 82 4.85 -9.03 -1.15
CA ILE A 82 5.51 -8.99 0.17
C ILE A 82 7.03 -8.86 0.00
N ALA A 83 7.63 -9.62 -0.92
CA ALA A 83 9.06 -9.56 -1.20
C ALA A 83 9.49 -8.15 -1.65
N VAL A 84 8.75 -7.54 -2.59
CA VAL A 84 8.99 -6.14 -3.00
C VAL A 84 8.94 -5.20 -1.79
N THR A 85 7.90 -5.32 -0.96
CA THR A 85 7.71 -4.47 0.23
C THR A 85 8.89 -4.58 1.21
N LEU A 86 9.45 -5.78 1.36
CA LEU A 86 10.58 -6.04 2.26
C LEU A 86 11.95 -5.84 1.61
N GLY A 87 12.02 -5.42 0.34
CA GLY A 87 13.27 -5.33 -0.41
C GLY A 87 13.99 -6.70 -0.53
N LEU A 88 13.22 -7.76 -0.77
CA LEU A 88 13.69 -9.13 -1.04
C LEU A 88 13.51 -9.48 -2.52
N ASP A 89 14.09 -10.59 -2.95
CA ASP A 89 13.91 -11.10 -4.33
C ASP A 89 12.47 -11.60 -4.54
N PRO A 90 11.68 -10.98 -5.44
CA PRO A 90 10.30 -11.40 -5.70
C PRO A 90 10.17 -12.73 -6.44
N ASN A 91 11.27 -13.28 -6.97
CA ASN A 91 11.28 -14.61 -7.60
C ASN A 91 11.63 -15.73 -6.60
N ALA A 92 12.01 -15.39 -5.37
CA ALA A 92 12.31 -16.37 -4.34
C ALA A 92 11.04 -17.14 -3.95
N SER A 93 11.22 -18.42 -3.61
CA SER A 93 10.13 -19.23 -3.09
C SER A 93 9.65 -18.70 -1.73
N PRO A 94 8.40 -18.99 -1.33
CA PRO A 94 7.87 -18.59 -0.02
C PRO A 94 8.78 -18.96 1.16
N HIS A 95 9.39 -20.14 1.11
CA HIS A 95 10.29 -20.62 2.16
C HIS A 95 11.60 -19.82 2.21
N GLU A 96 12.17 -19.46 1.07
CA GLU A 96 13.36 -18.61 0.99
C GLU A 96 13.08 -17.20 1.49
N LEU A 97 11.89 -16.64 1.21
CA LEU A 97 11.45 -15.35 1.73
C LEU A 97 11.35 -15.38 3.26
N VAL A 98 10.69 -16.39 3.83
CA VAL A 98 10.58 -16.56 5.28
C VAL A 98 11.96 -16.69 5.92
N ARG A 99 12.85 -17.51 5.35
CA ARG A 99 14.22 -17.67 5.85
C ARG A 99 14.98 -16.35 5.82
N SER A 100 14.95 -15.64 4.69
CA SER A 100 15.64 -14.36 4.51
C SER A 100 15.15 -13.31 5.51
N TRP A 101 13.83 -13.26 5.75
CA TRP A 101 13.24 -12.38 6.73
C TRP A 101 13.67 -12.74 8.17
N GLN A 102 13.60 -14.01 8.54
CA GLN A 102 14.02 -14.47 9.87
C GLN A 102 15.51 -14.20 10.15
N GLU A 103 16.38 -14.40 9.16
CA GLU A 103 17.80 -14.09 9.29
C GLU A 103 18.04 -12.60 9.51
N ARG A 104 17.31 -11.73 8.78
CA ARG A 104 17.37 -10.28 8.96
C ARG A 104 16.94 -9.88 10.36
N VAL A 105 15.83 -10.42 10.86
CA VAL A 105 15.34 -10.15 12.23
C VAL A 105 16.33 -10.66 13.28
N ARG A 106 16.87 -11.87 13.13
CA ARG A 106 17.86 -12.45 14.07
C ARG A 106 19.14 -11.63 14.17
N LYS A 107 19.60 -11.06 13.06
CA LYS A 107 20.80 -10.19 13.03
C LYS A 107 20.55 -8.81 13.66
N GLY A 108 19.29 -8.47 13.93
CA GLY A 108 18.88 -7.13 14.32
C GLY A 108 18.68 -6.25 13.08
N ILE A 109 17.58 -5.49 13.08
CA ILE A 109 17.33 -4.48 12.06
C ILE A 109 17.92 -3.17 12.60
N PRO A 110 18.99 -2.62 12.00
CA PRO A 110 19.57 -1.37 12.46
C PRO A 110 18.54 -0.25 12.30
N THR A 111 18.38 0.56 13.34
CA THR A 111 17.58 1.77 13.25
C THR A 111 18.37 2.83 12.49
N ILE A 112 17.68 3.54 11.59
CA ILE A 112 18.24 4.67 10.86
C ILE A 112 17.43 5.89 11.30
N PRO A 113 18.08 6.97 11.77
CA PRO A 113 17.35 8.17 12.17
C PRO A 113 16.64 8.78 10.96
N ALA A 114 15.40 9.21 11.17
CA ALA A 114 14.65 9.92 10.14
C ALA A 114 15.32 11.26 9.82
N GLU A 115 15.36 11.62 8.54
CA GLU A 115 15.81 12.94 8.09
C GLU A 115 14.61 13.90 8.03
N VAL A 116 14.75 15.08 8.64
CA VAL A 116 13.72 16.12 8.58
C VAL A 116 13.90 16.90 7.27
N VAL A 117 12.93 16.75 6.38
CA VAL A 117 12.89 17.48 5.10
C VAL A 117 11.89 18.64 5.14
N LYS A 118 12.13 19.68 4.33
CA LYS A 118 11.28 20.88 4.28
C LYS A 118 10.06 20.74 3.37
N ASP A 119 10.11 19.81 2.42
CA ASP A 119 9.10 19.64 1.39
C ASP A 119 9.12 18.19 0.86
N GLY A 120 8.11 17.82 0.08
CA GLY A 120 7.93 16.50 -0.51
C GLY A 120 6.53 16.30 -1.09
N PRO A 121 6.30 15.21 -1.86
CA PRO A 121 5.04 15.00 -2.58
C PRO A 121 3.78 14.99 -1.70
N VAL A 122 3.92 14.69 -0.40
CA VAL A 122 2.82 14.72 0.56
C VAL A 122 2.26 16.13 0.81
N PHE A 123 3.05 17.18 0.54
CA PHE A 123 2.65 18.58 0.74
C PHE A 123 2.04 19.23 -0.51
N GLU A 124 1.88 18.50 -1.63
CA GLU A 124 1.32 19.05 -2.89
C GLU A 124 -0.13 19.55 -2.74
N ASN A 125 -0.90 19.01 -1.78
CA ASN A 125 -2.28 19.41 -1.52
C ASN A 125 -2.48 19.60 -0.02
N VAL A 126 -2.76 20.84 0.42
CA VAL A 126 -2.93 21.19 1.83
C VAL A 126 -4.29 21.84 2.04
N LEU A 127 -5.10 21.27 2.93
CA LEU A 127 -6.39 21.80 3.37
C LEU A 127 -6.30 22.14 4.86
N ARG A 128 -6.86 23.28 5.29
CA ARG A 128 -6.80 23.71 6.69
C ARG A 128 -8.16 24.16 7.20
N GLY A 129 -8.39 23.96 8.50
CA GLY A 129 -9.60 24.42 9.19
C GLY A 129 -10.88 23.93 8.50
N SER A 130 -11.72 24.88 8.08
CA SER A 130 -13.01 24.59 7.43
C SER A 130 -12.90 23.96 6.04
N GLU A 131 -11.73 23.97 5.42
CA GLU A 131 -11.50 23.29 4.13
C GLU A 131 -11.38 21.77 4.28
N VAL A 132 -11.12 21.28 5.50
CA VAL A 132 -10.96 19.85 5.78
C VAL A 132 -12.31 19.15 5.69
N ASN A 133 -12.45 18.31 4.67
CA ASN A 133 -13.62 17.47 4.48
C ASN A 133 -13.19 16.02 4.20
N CYS A 134 -13.25 15.14 5.20
CA CYS A 134 -12.85 13.75 5.04
C CYS A 134 -13.72 12.96 4.03
N LEU A 135 -14.95 13.43 3.75
CA LEU A 135 -15.84 12.80 2.77
C LEU A 135 -15.42 13.05 1.32
N MET A 136 -14.42 13.90 1.07
CA MET A 136 -13.87 14.07 -0.27
C MET A 136 -13.05 12.86 -0.74
N PHE A 137 -12.61 12.00 0.19
CA PHE A 137 -11.85 10.81 -0.12
C PHE A 137 -12.78 9.60 -0.32
N PRO A 138 -12.47 8.71 -1.28
CA PRO A 138 -13.29 7.57 -1.63
C PRO A 138 -13.18 6.40 -0.64
N ALA A 139 -13.51 6.65 0.64
CA ALA A 139 -13.50 5.65 1.69
C ALA A 139 -14.55 4.56 1.40
N PRO A 140 -14.15 3.30 1.12
CA PRO A 140 -15.12 2.24 0.86
C PRO A 140 -15.93 1.89 2.12
N LYS A 141 -17.14 1.39 1.90
CA LYS A 141 -17.78 0.48 2.84
C LYS A 141 -17.23 -0.90 2.49
N TRP A 142 -16.51 -1.53 3.42
CA TRP A 142 -15.74 -2.73 3.10
C TRP A 142 -16.61 -3.98 3.12
N HIS A 143 -17.57 -4.03 4.05
CA HIS A 143 -18.54 -5.11 4.18
C HIS A 143 -19.96 -4.57 4.34
N GLU A 144 -20.95 -5.36 3.91
CA GLU A 144 -22.38 -4.99 3.94
C GLU A 144 -22.86 -4.51 5.31
N PHE A 145 -22.39 -5.15 6.38
CA PHE A 145 -22.80 -4.87 7.75
C PHE A 145 -21.85 -3.93 8.52
N ASP A 146 -20.88 -3.32 7.85
CA ASP A 146 -20.04 -2.31 8.47
C ASP A 146 -20.91 -1.13 8.94
N GLY A 147 -20.68 -0.68 10.19
CA GLY A 147 -21.37 0.48 10.77
C GLY A 147 -21.06 1.82 10.10
N GLY A 148 -20.09 1.85 9.17
CA GLY A 148 -19.70 3.04 8.43
C GLY A 148 -18.56 2.78 7.45
N ARG A 149 -18.11 3.86 6.81
CA ARG A 149 -16.97 3.86 5.89
C ARG A 149 -15.67 4.00 6.68
N TYR A 150 -14.65 3.22 6.33
CA TYR A 150 -13.35 3.27 7.03
C TYR A 150 -12.26 3.84 6.12
N LEU A 151 -11.68 4.96 6.55
CA LEU A 151 -10.62 5.68 5.83
C LEU A 151 -9.23 5.02 6.00
N GLY A 152 -8.91 4.56 7.21
CA GLY A 152 -7.57 4.09 7.58
C GLY A 152 -7.52 2.59 7.87
N THR A 153 -7.64 1.75 6.85
CA THR A 153 -7.54 0.27 6.97
C THR A 153 -6.17 -0.28 6.56
N GLY A 154 -5.27 0.59 6.12
CA GLY A 154 -3.90 0.28 5.70
C GLY A 154 -2.96 1.43 6.04
N SER A 155 -3.09 1.97 7.26
CA SER A 155 -2.40 3.15 7.77
C SER A 155 -1.75 2.87 9.12
N PHE A 156 -0.89 3.81 9.56
CA PHE A 156 -0.30 3.87 10.89
C PHE A 156 -0.71 5.18 11.56
N ASP A 157 -0.84 5.15 12.89
CA ASP A 157 -1.07 6.35 13.69
C ASP A 157 0.27 6.80 14.29
N ILE A 158 0.68 8.02 13.94
CA ILE A 158 1.93 8.58 14.43
C ILE A 158 1.65 9.38 15.70
N THR A 159 2.24 8.96 16.81
CA THR A 159 2.10 9.63 18.11
C THR A 159 3.47 9.99 18.67
N ARG A 160 3.51 11.03 19.50
CA ARG A 160 4.73 11.49 20.17
C ARG A 160 4.48 11.64 21.66
N ASP A 161 5.34 11.02 22.44
CA ASP A 161 5.37 11.19 23.89
C ASP A 161 5.71 12.66 24.24
N PRO A 162 4.89 13.32 25.08
CA PRO A 162 5.08 14.74 25.39
C PRO A 162 6.29 15.03 26.29
N ASP A 163 6.76 14.05 27.07
CA ASP A 163 7.82 14.21 28.06
C ASP A 163 9.19 13.77 27.48
N GLU A 164 9.24 12.58 26.87
CA GLU A 164 10.46 11.98 26.34
C GLU A 164 10.68 12.32 24.87
N GLY A 165 9.63 12.77 24.17
CA GLY A 165 9.69 13.05 22.74
C GLY A 165 9.77 11.80 21.87
N TRP A 166 9.59 10.60 22.44
CA TRP A 166 9.58 9.32 21.72
C TRP A 166 8.46 9.29 20.68
N VAL A 167 8.75 8.80 19.47
CA VAL A 167 7.76 8.69 18.38
C VAL A 167 7.38 7.24 18.18
N ASN A 168 6.08 6.93 18.24
CA ASN A 168 5.52 5.63 17.92
C ASN A 168 4.78 5.68 16.57
N LEU A 169 4.90 4.61 15.79
CA LEU A 169 4.16 4.33 14.56
C LEU A 169 3.44 2.98 14.68
#